data_AF-A0A533VHQ0-F1
#
_entry.id   AF-A0A533VHQ0-F1
#
_cell.length_a   1.000
_cell.length_b   1.000
_cell.length_c   1.000
_cell.angle_alpha   90.00
_cell.angle_beta   90.00
_cell.angle_gamma   90.00
#
_symmetry.space_group_name_H-M   'P 1'
#
loop_
_entity.id
_entity.type
_entity.pdbx_description
1 polymer ?
#
loop_
_entity_poly.entity_id
_entity_poly.type
_entity_poly.pdbx_seq_one_letter_code
_entity_poly.pdbx_strand_id
1 'polypeptide(L)'
;MIHDTKLFQVRNFDFHLRHLLVIGILAISFSISAMIRSQAADYGFQLNEFDPYFNYRATQYLLDHGVNAYVHWHDDMSWYPQGRDVYSTAQVPLHFTDAILYKIFGGGTSLYNFTIIFPVI
;
A
#
# COMPACT_ATOMS: atom_id res chain seq x y z
N MET A 1 -3.57 -17.69 -37.89
CA MET A 1 -3.59 -16.21 -37.92
C MET A 1 -4.74 -15.76 -37.03
N ILE A 2 -4.46 -15.29 -35.81
CA ILE A 2 -5.51 -14.76 -34.92
C ILE A 2 -6.06 -13.51 -35.62
N HIS A 3 -7.33 -13.54 -36.03
CA HIS A 3 -7.96 -12.39 -36.67
C HIS A 3 -8.16 -11.32 -35.61
N ASP A 4 -7.57 -10.15 -35.81
CA ASP A 4 -7.68 -9.01 -34.90
C ASP A 4 -9.03 -8.29 -35.11
N THR A 5 -10.08 -8.93 -34.61
CA THR A 5 -11.45 -8.46 -34.81
C THR A 5 -11.70 -7.22 -33.95
N LYS A 6 -12.20 -6.15 -34.58
CA LYS A 6 -12.72 -4.98 -33.89
C LYS A 6 -14.04 -5.36 -33.20
N LEU A 7 -14.13 -5.13 -31.89
CA LEU A 7 -15.31 -5.46 -31.07
C LEU A 7 -16.28 -4.29 -31.01
N PHE A 8 -15.80 -3.12 -30.56
CA PHE A 8 -16.60 -1.90 -30.49
C PHE A 8 -15.70 -0.66 -30.57
N GLN A 9 -16.29 0.49 -30.89
CA GLN A 9 -15.61 1.78 -30.97
C GLN A 9 -16.20 2.74 -29.95
N VAL A 10 -15.35 3.38 -29.15
CA VAL A 10 -15.74 4.44 -28.23
C VAL A 10 -15.08 5.74 -28.67
N ARG A 11 -15.87 6.66 -29.22
CA ARG A 11 -15.39 7.93 -29.81
C ARG A 11 -14.30 7.64 -30.86
N ASN A 12 -13.04 7.87 -30.51
CA ASN A 12 -11.87 7.67 -31.38
C ASN A 12 -11.04 6.42 -31.04
N PHE A 13 -11.48 5.61 -30.07
CA PHE A 13 -10.77 4.40 -29.66
C PHE A 13 -11.46 3.15 -30.18
N ASP A 14 -10.71 2.33 -30.91
CA ASP A 14 -11.16 1.04 -31.42
C ASP A 14 -10.73 -0.08 -30.48
N PHE A 15 -11.70 -0.72 -29.84
CA PHE A 15 -11.46 -1.82 -28.95
C PHE A 15 -11.44 -3.13 -29.74
N HIS A 16 -10.25 -3.69 -29.90
CA HIS A 16 -10.01 -4.95 -30.59
C HIS A 16 -9.90 -6.14 -29.61
N LEU A 17 -10.08 -7.36 -30.12
CA LEU A 17 -9.95 -8.61 -29.36
C LEU A 17 -8.61 -8.73 -28.61
N ARG A 18 -7.51 -8.23 -29.21
CA ARG A 18 -6.19 -8.19 -28.56
C ARG A 18 -6.20 -7.45 -27.22
N HIS A 19 -7.03 -6.41 -27.05
CA HIS A 19 -7.11 -5.66 -25.80
C HIS A 19 -7.81 -6.47 -24.70
N LEU A 20 -8.82 -7.29 -25.03
CA LEU A 20 -9.40 -8.22 -24.05
C LEU A 20 -8.38 -9.23 -23.56
N LEU A 21 -7.56 -9.76 -24.48
CA LEU A 21 -6.49 -10.70 -24.09
C LEU A 21 -5.49 -10.02 -23.16
N VAL A 22 -5.07 -8.79 -23.47
CA VAL A 22 -4.15 -8.02 -22.60
C VAL A 22 -4.78 -7.76 -21.23
N ILE A 23 -6.03 -7.29 -21.17
CA ILE A 23 -6.74 -7.06 -19.91
C ILE A 23 -6.88 -8.36 -19.12
N GLY A 24 -7.23 -9.47 -19.78
CA GLY A 24 -7.33 -10.78 -19.15
C GLY A 24 -6.00 -11.24 -18.54
N ILE A 25 -4.90 -11.09 -19.28
CA ILE A 25 -3.55 -11.42 -18.79
C ILE A 25 -3.17 -10.54 -17.60
N LEU A 26 -3.43 -9.23 -17.66
CA LEU A 26 -3.14 -8.31 -16.56
C LEU A 26 -3.97 -8.63 -15.32
N ALA A 27 -5.27 -8.94 -15.48
CA ALA A 27 -6.14 -9.31 -14.38
C ALA A 27 -5.68 -10.62 -13.70
N ILE A 28 -5.31 -11.63 -14.49
CA ILE A 28 -4.77 -12.89 -13.98
C ILE A 28 -3.43 -12.66 -13.28
N SER A 29 -2.53 -11.87 -13.88
CA SER A 29 -1.22 -11.55 -13.29
C SER A 29 -1.36 -10.84 -11.95
N PHE A 30 -2.22 -9.82 -11.87
CA PHE A 30 -2.52 -9.11 -10.62
C PHE A 30 -3.11 -10.06 -9.57
N SER A 31 -4.08 -10.90 -9.95
CA SER A 31 -4.74 -11.84 -9.03
C SER A 31 -3.75 -12.86 -8.46
N ILE A 32 -2.90 -13.45 -9.29
CA ILE A 32 -1.86 -14.41 -8.85
C ILE A 32 -0.86 -13.71 -7.92
N SER A 33 -0.44 -12.49 -8.27
CA SER A 33 0.47 -11.67 -7.47
C SER A 33 -0.07 -11.40 -6.05
N ALA A 34 -1.36 -11.06 -5.95
CA ALA A 34 -2.04 -10.84 -4.67
C ALA A 34 -2.21 -12.13 -3.86
N MET A 35 -2.58 -13.24 -4.50
CA MET A 35 -2.72 -14.55 -3.83
C MET A 35 -1.40 -15.01 -3.20
N ILE A 36 -0.29 -14.93 -3.94
CA ILE A 36 1.03 -15.36 -3.45
C ILE A 36 1.47 -14.50 -2.24
N ARG A 37 1.17 -13.20 -2.24
CA ARG A 37 1.52 -12.30 -1.12
C ARG A 37 0.63 -12.48 0.11
N SER A 38 -0.56 -13.00 -0.07
CA SER A 38 -1.52 -13.22 1.02
C SER A 38 -1.25 -14.49 1.83
N GLN A 39 -0.29 -15.33 1.43
CA GLN A 39 0.02 -16.60 2.11
C GLN A 39 0.34 -16.43 3.61
N ALA A 40 0.92 -15.30 4.01
CA ALA A 40 1.22 -15.06 5.42
C ALA A 40 -0.04 -14.97 6.30
N ALA A 41 -1.22 -14.69 5.71
CA ALA A 41 -2.49 -14.65 6.44
C ALA A 41 -2.88 -16.01 7.04
N ASP A 42 -2.33 -17.13 6.53
CA ASP A 42 -2.57 -18.47 7.07
C ASP A 42 -2.03 -18.64 8.50
N TYR A 43 -1.04 -17.82 8.88
CA TYR A 43 -0.41 -17.85 10.20
C TYR A 43 -0.99 -16.81 11.18
N GLY A 44 -1.97 -16.03 10.73
CA GLY A 44 -2.64 -15.01 11.53
C GLY A 44 -2.68 -13.65 10.83
N PHE A 45 -3.64 -12.83 11.21
CA PHE A 45 -3.83 -11.50 10.66
C PHE A 45 -3.07 -10.46 11.51
N GLN A 46 -1.73 -10.49 11.41
CA GLN A 46 -0.82 -9.65 12.19
C GLN A 46 0.33 -9.14 11.31
N LEU A 47 0.97 -8.04 11.72
CA LEU A 47 2.20 -7.60 11.08
C LEU A 47 3.29 -8.64 11.31
N ASN A 48 3.91 -9.08 10.22
CA ASN A 48 5.01 -10.02 10.26
C ASN A 48 6.32 -9.32 10.58
N GLU A 49 7.22 -10.05 11.23
CA GLU A 49 8.54 -9.57 11.63
C GLU A 49 8.47 -8.37 12.59
N PHE A 50 9.57 -7.62 12.73
CA PHE A 50 9.68 -6.54 13.72
C PHE A 50 9.68 -5.15 13.09
N ASP A 51 10.30 -4.98 11.92
CA ASP A 51 10.47 -3.68 11.27
C ASP A 51 9.14 -2.98 10.90
N PRO A 52 8.09 -3.68 10.40
CA PRO A 52 6.84 -3.02 10.02
C PRO A 52 6.10 -2.32 11.16
N TYR A 53 6.34 -2.71 12.42
CA TYR A 53 5.74 -2.05 13.58
C TYR A 53 6.19 -0.59 13.72
N PHE A 54 7.45 -0.28 13.37
CA PHE A 54 7.92 1.10 13.34
C PHE A 54 7.20 1.91 12.26
N ASN A 55 7.06 1.35 11.06
CA ASN A 55 6.39 2.01 9.94
C ASN A 55 4.91 2.28 10.28
N TYR A 56 4.20 1.29 10.85
CA TYR A 56 2.83 1.44 11.34
C TYR A 56 2.72 2.58 12.36
N ARG A 57 3.60 2.62 13.38
CA ARG A 57 3.61 3.68 14.41
C ARG A 57 3.87 5.05 13.80
N ALA A 58 4.78 5.13 12.83
CA ALA A 58 5.09 6.39 12.15
C ALA A 58 3.94 6.89 11.29
N THR A 59 3.26 5.99 10.55
CA THR A 59 2.01 6.31 9.84
C THR A 59 0.92 6.75 10.80
N GLN A 60 0.76 6.06 11.94
CA GLN A 60 -0.20 6.41 12.98
C GLN A 60 0.07 7.81 13.53
N TYR A 61 1.33 8.10 13.90
CA TYR A 61 1.72 9.42 14.40
C TYR A 61 1.43 10.52 13.37
N LEU A 62 1.73 10.27 12.09
CA LEU A 62 1.43 11.19 10.98
C LEU A 62 -0.08 11.47 10.85
N LEU A 63 -0.92 10.46 10.99
CA LEU A 63 -2.37 10.59 10.90
C LEU A 63 -2.96 11.35 12.10
N ASP A 64 -2.47 11.05 13.30
CA ASP A 64 -2.98 11.60 14.56
C ASP A 64 -2.54 13.05 14.79
N HIS A 65 -1.31 13.42 14.40
CA HIS A 65 -0.72 14.74 14.69
C HIS A 65 -0.56 15.63 13.46
N GLY A 66 -0.68 15.05 12.26
CA GLY A 66 -0.54 15.75 10.99
C GLY A 66 0.90 15.90 10.50
N VAL A 67 1.02 16.38 9.26
CA VAL A 67 2.28 16.47 8.52
C VAL A 67 3.31 17.37 9.21
N ASN A 68 2.88 18.53 9.74
CA ASN A 68 3.80 19.49 10.34
C ASN A 68 4.48 18.91 11.60
N ALA A 69 3.70 18.24 12.45
CA ALA A 69 4.23 17.56 13.63
C ALA A 69 5.16 16.41 13.23
N TYR A 70 4.77 15.61 12.23
CA TYR A 70 5.58 14.49 11.74
C TYR A 70 6.96 14.93 11.20
N VAL A 71 7.03 16.03 10.44
CA VAL A 71 8.29 16.54 9.88
C VAL A 71 9.26 17.03 10.95
N HIS A 72 8.76 17.48 12.10
CA HIS A 72 9.56 17.94 13.23
C HIS A 72 9.58 16.92 14.39
N TRP A 73 9.23 15.66 14.11
CA TRP A 73 9.05 14.67 15.14
C TRP A 73 10.39 14.15 15.66
N HIS A 74 10.68 14.52 16.92
CA HIS A 74 11.71 13.89 17.74
C HIS A 74 11.07 12.84 18.66
N ASP A 75 11.35 11.57 18.41
CA ASP A 75 10.84 10.44 19.18
C ASP A 75 11.71 10.19 20.41
N ASP A 76 11.18 10.52 21.58
CA ASP A 76 11.82 10.34 22.88
C ASP A 76 11.67 8.91 23.44
N MET A 77 10.75 8.13 22.87
CA MET A 77 10.52 6.73 23.27
C MET A 77 11.57 5.76 22.70
N SER A 78 12.29 6.16 21.65
CA SER A 78 13.38 5.39 21.06
C SER A 78 14.74 5.94 21.48
N TRP A 79 15.76 5.09 21.62
CA TRP A 79 17.15 5.51 21.86
C TRP A 79 17.32 6.44 23.08
N TYR A 80 16.80 6.02 24.23
CA TYR A 80 16.97 6.77 25.48
C TYR A 80 18.45 6.89 25.89
N PRO A 81 18.91 8.05 26.39
CA PRO A 81 18.17 9.30 26.64
C PRO A 81 18.09 10.29 25.48
N GLN A 82 18.75 10.02 24.35
CA GLN A 82 18.92 11.01 23.28
C GLN A 82 17.67 11.20 22.41
N GLY A 83 16.84 10.17 22.29
CA GLY A 83 15.73 10.18 21.33
C GLY A 83 16.20 9.93 19.90
N ARG A 84 15.28 10.06 18.94
CA ARG A 84 15.54 9.92 17.51
C ARG A 84 14.74 10.93 16.70
N ASP A 85 15.42 11.66 15.83
CA ASP A 85 14.76 12.41 14.76
C ASP A 85 14.23 11.42 13.71
N VAL A 86 12.90 11.25 13.67
CA VAL A 86 12.28 10.25 12.80
C VAL A 86 12.28 10.72 11.35
N TYR A 87 11.98 11.98 11.10
CA TYR A 87 11.87 12.50 9.74
C TYR A 87 13.21 12.42 9.00
N SER A 88 14.31 12.77 9.67
CA SER A 88 15.64 12.79 9.05
C SER A 88 16.27 11.40 8.88
N THR A 89 15.79 10.39 9.62
CA THR A 89 16.41 9.04 9.64
C THR A 89 15.52 7.90 9.16
N ALA A 90 14.25 8.14 8.81
CA ALA A 90 13.30 7.10 8.38
C ALA A 90 12.97 7.15 6.87
N GLN A 91 12.35 6.07 6.38
CA GLN A 91 11.84 5.98 5.01
C GLN A 91 10.48 6.70 4.88
N VAL A 92 10.50 8.03 4.96
CA VAL A 92 9.31 8.90 4.97
C VAL A 92 8.27 8.60 3.87
N PRO A 93 8.64 8.34 2.60
CA PRO A 93 7.64 8.12 1.54
C PRO A 93 6.66 6.97 1.82
N LEU A 94 7.11 5.93 2.53
CA LEU A 94 6.26 4.80 2.90
C LEU A 94 5.12 5.25 3.81
N HIS A 95 5.43 6.01 4.86
CA HIS A 95 4.43 6.46 5.84
C HIS A 95 3.39 7.39 5.23
N PHE A 96 3.82 8.27 4.31
CA PHE A 96 2.90 9.14 3.57
C PHE A 96 2.01 8.36 2.60
N THR A 97 2.59 7.38 1.89
CA THR A 97 1.84 6.55 0.94
C THR A 97 0.76 5.74 1.68
N ASP A 98 1.14 5.12 2.80
CA ASP A 98 0.22 4.38 3.67
C ASP A 98 -0.87 5.31 4.23
N ALA A 99 -0.51 6.47 4.77
CA ALA A 99 -1.48 7.44 5.31
C ALA A 99 -2.47 7.98 4.25
N ILE A 100 -2.00 8.28 3.03
CA ILE A 100 -2.85 8.78 1.95
C ILE A 100 -3.81 7.68 1.49
N LEU A 101 -3.31 6.47 1.25
CA LEU A 101 -4.14 5.36 0.80
C LEU A 101 -5.12 4.92 1.89
N TYR A 102 -4.73 4.94 3.16
CA TYR A 102 -5.63 4.70 4.28
C TYR A 102 -6.77 5.72 4.33
N LYS A 103 -6.48 7.01 4.10
CA LYS A 103 -7.54 8.05 4.06
C LYS A 103 -8.53 7.85 2.90
N ILE A 104 -8.08 7.31 1.76
CA ILE A 104 -8.93 7.10 0.58
C ILE A 104 -9.68 5.76 0.67
N PHE A 105 -9.02 4.70 1.13
CA PHE A 105 -9.49 3.30 1.02
C PHE A 105 -9.69 2.58 2.35
N GLY A 106 -9.22 3.14 3.47
CA GLY A 106 -9.29 2.51 4.80
C GLY A 106 -10.65 2.59 5.49
N GLY A 107 -11.68 3.11 4.81
CA GLY A 107 -13.02 3.31 5.38
C GLY A 107 -13.58 2.04 6.01
N GLY A 108 -13.76 2.07 7.35
CA GLY A 108 -14.34 0.96 8.12
C GLY A 108 -13.34 -0.04 8.69
N THR A 109 -12.03 0.11 8.45
CA THR A 109 -10.98 -0.73 9.05
C THR A 109 -10.10 0.09 9.99
N SER A 110 -9.40 -0.59 10.90
CA SER A 110 -8.33 0.05 11.66
C SER A 110 -7.11 0.25 10.75
N LEU A 111 -6.30 1.28 11.03
CA LEU A 111 -5.02 1.50 10.36
C LEU A 111 -4.16 0.23 10.39
N TYR A 112 -4.13 -0.48 11.53
CA TYR A 112 -3.35 -1.70 11.69
C TYR A 112 -3.75 -2.78 10.67
N ASN A 113 -5.06 -3.02 10.52
CA ASN A 113 -5.58 -3.97 9.55
C ASN A 113 -5.30 -3.54 8.11
N PHE A 114 -5.32 -2.23 7.85
CA PHE A 114 -4.96 -1.69 6.54
C PHE A 114 -3.48 -1.90 6.23
N THR A 115 -2.58 -1.62 7.18
CA THR A 115 -1.13 -1.82 7.01
C THR A 115 -0.75 -3.28 6.78
N ILE A 116 -1.51 -4.25 7.32
CA ILE A 116 -1.32 -5.68 7.03
C ILE A 116 -1.60 -6.00 5.54
N ILE A 117 -2.65 -5.41 4.97
CA ILE A 117 -3.08 -5.67 3.58
C ILE A 117 -2.24 -4.85 2.59
N PHE A 118 -1.69 -3.71 3.02
CA PHE A 118 -0.99 -2.77 2.16
C PHE A 118 0.05 -3.41 1.20
N PRO A 119 0.91 -4.37 1.61
CA PRO A 119 1.88 -4.99 0.70
C PRO A 119 1.29 -5.96 -0.34
N VAL A 120 0.01 -6.35 -0.20
CA VAL A 120 -0.67 -7.29 -1.11
C VAL A 120 -1.05 -6.60 -2.43
N ILE A 121 -1.27 -5.29 -2.39
CA ILE A 121 -1.77 -4.45 -3.49
C ILE A 121 -0.60 -3.84 -4.26
#